data_AF-A0A8S2QFY3-F1
#
_entry.id   AF-A0A8S2QFY3-F1
#
_cell.length_a   1.000
_cell.length_b   1.000
_cell.length_c   1.000
_cell.angle_alpha   90.00
_cell.angle_beta   90.00
_cell.angle_gamma   90.00
#
_symmetry.space_group_name_H-M   'P 1'
#
loop_
_entity.id
_entity.type
_entity.pdbx_description
1 polymer ?
#
loop_
_entity_poly.entity_id
_entity_poly.type
_entity_poly.pdbx_seq_one_letter_code
_entity_poly.pdbx_strand_id
1 'polypeptide(L)'
;MNIDKLSEAEVAQNEIAKEHDDKDMEMPESVVVNLTDQFYNYFTDGTTKIEKRGSVLEQLTPSSSEFESDEIRIIRKQKDKRLAWKDPFLKNLANIGLLMETEIREGDKSTIHFIKLNIPWNLMVKYAQDLNFRAPIQAVDNNEKLETVTDKLFRFIHMRNALKSEAPPIRYDLYHCLFQSSKQDKFLGNDRFPVHFSNTQRSLIVHEILQTTPFGRTEKGEIGIDRLIRERVFQAAYPLHEGDYKFSPTETRTPQEENNPRRILYDTWARYRIWYKSQPLDLIREYFGEKISMYFAWLGLYTAWLLPASIVGILVFLFGFIYVSNNVPVHDICTLGQNITMCPICDELSLKDRPRPEFAVRAPSVEKNPVTGLLEPYFPTHRRRYRILAGVLTLSVMICIVLIFIIAVIVYRIIISIPLFKNKELGKYALSYASITGAVLNLVIIMILGRLYEILARKLTQWEMHRTQTEFDNYFTIKVFLFQFINFYSSIFYVAFFKGKFTGQPSNYWRIFGLRQEECGQGGCLIELAQQLAIIMIGKQAINNIQEIVVPKLQTIYHKLKVSITKSQTRWEDDYKRIEFPGLFEEYLEMVLQFGFITIFVAAFPLAPLFALLNNWIEIRLDAHKLVCET
;
A
#
# COMPACT_ATOMS: atom_id res chain seq x y z
N MET A 1 -30.29 -27.61 -24.81
CA MET A 1 -28.81 -27.46 -24.83
C MET A 1 -28.35 -26.95 -23.48
N ASN A 2 -27.80 -27.70 -22.54
CA ASN A 2 -27.70 -29.14 -22.29
C ASN A 2 -27.68 -29.25 -20.75
N ILE A 3 -28.74 -29.78 -20.16
CA ILE A 3 -28.79 -30.13 -18.73
C ILE A 3 -28.01 -31.44 -18.49
N ASP A 4 -27.79 -32.22 -19.54
CA ASP A 4 -27.08 -33.51 -19.48
C ASP A 4 -25.57 -33.36 -19.21
N LYS A 5 -24.94 -32.22 -19.55
CA LYS A 5 -23.50 -31.98 -19.33
C LYS A 5 -23.13 -31.71 -17.86
N LEU A 6 -24.08 -31.31 -17.03
CA LEU A 6 -23.88 -31.16 -15.57
C LEU A 6 -23.89 -32.52 -14.87
N SER A 7 -24.70 -33.46 -15.37
CA SER A 7 -24.74 -34.83 -14.82
C SER A 7 -23.48 -35.64 -15.18
N GLU A 8 -22.92 -35.46 -16.37
CA GLU A 8 -21.67 -36.12 -16.77
C GLU A 8 -20.45 -35.60 -15.98
N ALA A 9 -20.46 -34.33 -15.55
CA ALA A 9 -19.42 -33.77 -14.69
C ALA A 9 -19.50 -34.28 -13.24
N GLU A 10 -20.71 -34.51 -12.70
CA GLU A 10 -20.91 -35.10 -11.37
C GLU A 10 -20.59 -36.61 -11.35
N VAL A 11 -20.85 -37.33 -12.44
CA VAL A 11 -20.50 -38.75 -12.56
C VAL A 11 -18.98 -38.93 -12.72
N ALA A 12 -18.30 -38.09 -13.50
CA ALA A 12 -16.84 -38.12 -13.63
C ALA A 12 -16.12 -37.78 -12.31
N GLN A 13 -16.68 -36.87 -11.50
CA GLN A 13 -16.15 -36.59 -10.16
C GLN A 13 -16.31 -37.75 -9.17
N ASN A 14 -17.37 -38.56 -9.32
CA ASN A 14 -17.63 -39.71 -8.45
C ASN A 14 -16.84 -40.96 -8.88
N GLU A 15 -16.43 -41.09 -10.14
CA GLU A 15 -15.57 -42.18 -10.61
C GLU A 15 -14.09 -41.95 -10.23
N ILE A 16 -13.59 -40.71 -10.31
CA ILE A 16 -12.23 -40.37 -9.86
C ILE A 16 -12.08 -40.53 -8.34
N ALA A 17 -13.16 -40.32 -7.58
CA ALA A 17 -13.17 -40.53 -6.12
C ALA A 17 -13.17 -42.00 -5.70
N LYS A 18 -13.51 -42.94 -6.59
CA LYS A 18 -13.55 -44.39 -6.28
C LYS A 18 -12.27 -45.15 -6.68
N GLU A 19 -11.43 -44.57 -7.52
CA GLU A 19 -10.24 -45.25 -8.07
C GLU A 19 -8.94 -44.94 -7.30
N HIS A 20 -9.01 -44.28 -6.15
CA HIS A 20 -7.84 -43.93 -5.33
C HIS A 20 -7.95 -44.27 -3.83
N ASP A 21 -8.93 -45.09 -3.44
CA ASP A 21 -9.17 -45.52 -2.06
C ASP A 21 -8.16 -46.56 -1.51
N ASP A 22 -7.01 -46.78 -2.17
CA ASP A 22 -6.07 -47.87 -1.82
C ASP A 22 -4.59 -47.44 -1.73
N LYS A 23 -4.33 -46.15 -1.50
CA LYS A 23 -3.00 -45.70 -1.06
C LYS A 23 -3.11 -44.71 0.09
N ASP A 24 -3.08 -45.25 1.30
CA ASP A 24 -2.69 -44.52 2.50
C ASP A 24 -1.33 -43.87 2.24
N MET A 25 -1.36 -42.61 1.81
CA MET A 25 -0.18 -41.76 1.71
C MET A 25 -0.17 -40.86 2.93
N GLU A 26 0.06 -41.47 4.09
CA GLU A 26 0.42 -40.74 5.31
C GLU A 26 1.72 -39.95 5.03
N MET A 27 1.68 -38.63 5.27
CA MET A 27 2.88 -37.82 5.29
C MET A 27 3.84 -38.35 6.36
N PRO A 28 5.16 -38.43 6.09
CA PRO A 28 6.12 -38.75 7.12
C PRO A 28 6.04 -37.72 8.26
N GLU A 29 5.90 -38.22 9.49
CA GLU A 29 5.74 -37.46 10.74
C GLU A 29 6.79 -36.34 10.95
N SER A 30 7.90 -36.39 10.22
CA SER A 30 8.99 -35.41 10.27
C SER A 30 8.71 -34.08 9.56
N VAL A 31 7.62 -33.96 8.78
CA VAL A 31 7.29 -32.73 8.02
C VAL A 31 6.28 -31.83 8.74
N VAL A 32 5.46 -32.39 9.64
CA VAL A 32 4.36 -31.65 10.30
C VAL A 32 4.70 -31.21 11.74
N VAL A 33 5.78 -31.73 12.33
CA VAL A 33 6.03 -31.57 13.78
C VAL A 33 6.89 -30.35 14.16
N ASN A 34 7.53 -29.63 13.23
CA ASN A 34 8.53 -28.63 13.63
C ASN A 34 8.20 -27.15 13.36
N LEU A 35 7.04 -26.80 12.79
CA LEU A 35 6.80 -25.41 12.35
C LEU A 35 5.71 -24.61 13.08
N THR A 36 4.92 -25.17 14.00
CA THR A 36 3.86 -24.35 14.62
C THR A 36 3.52 -24.57 16.09
N ASP A 37 4.10 -25.53 16.83
CA ASP A 37 3.37 -25.96 18.05
C ASP A 37 3.72 -25.34 19.41
N GLN A 38 4.67 -24.40 19.58
CA GLN A 38 5.01 -23.97 20.97
C GLN A 38 5.30 -22.50 21.27
N PHE A 39 5.08 -21.53 20.36
CA PHE A 39 5.21 -20.11 20.72
C PHE A 39 4.13 -19.26 20.09
N TYR A 40 3.01 -19.11 20.79
CA TYR A 40 2.04 -18.11 20.43
C TYR A 40 1.61 -17.27 21.63
N ASN A 41 1.16 -16.05 21.32
CA ASN A 41 0.45 -15.20 22.26
C ASN A 41 -0.76 -16.00 22.75
N TYR A 42 -0.76 -16.53 23.96
CA TYR A 42 -1.92 -17.21 24.56
C TYR A 42 -2.55 -16.31 25.64
N PHE A 43 -3.83 -16.52 25.94
CA PHE A 43 -4.43 -15.98 27.16
C PHE A 43 -3.66 -16.48 28.40
N THR A 44 -3.96 -15.92 29.57
CA THR A 44 -3.34 -16.36 30.84
C THR A 44 -3.51 -17.85 31.15
N ASP A 45 -4.42 -18.53 30.44
CA ASP A 45 -4.66 -19.98 30.49
C ASP A 45 -3.63 -20.83 29.70
N GLY A 46 -2.77 -20.21 28.87
CA GLY A 46 -1.74 -20.89 28.07
C GLY A 46 -2.26 -21.78 26.93
N THR A 47 -3.58 -21.83 26.69
CA THR A 47 -4.20 -22.74 25.70
C THR A 47 -4.98 -21.98 24.62
N THR A 48 -5.49 -20.80 24.95
CA THR A 48 -6.31 -20.00 24.03
C THR A 48 -5.45 -18.98 23.29
N LYS A 49 -5.21 -19.16 21.99
CA LYS A 49 -4.34 -18.28 21.18
C LYS A 49 -4.98 -16.88 21.03
N ILE A 50 -4.20 -15.81 21.10
CA ILE A 50 -4.64 -14.42 20.93
C ILE A 50 -4.55 -14.07 19.44
N GLU A 51 -5.70 -13.79 18.82
CA GLU A 51 -5.78 -13.62 17.36
C GLU A 51 -5.94 -12.15 16.95
N LYS A 52 -6.45 -11.30 17.85
CA LYS A 52 -6.51 -9.86 17.65
C LYS A 52 -6.61 -9.13 18.98
N ARG A 53 -6.01 -7.94 19.12
CA ARG A 53 -6.33 -7.05 20.24
C ARG A 53 -7.22 -5.92 19.73
N GLY A 54 -8.45 -5.88 20.22
CA GLY A 54 -9.29 -4.70 20.12
C GLY A 54 -8.98 -3.81 21.31
N SER A 55 -8.72 -2.53 21.07
CA SER A 55 -8.92 -1.47 22.06
C SER A 55 -7.87 -1.34 23.14
N VAL A 56 -6.85 -0.53 22.83
CA VAL A 56 -6.15 0.25 23.86
C VAL A 56 -7.11 1.34 24.34
N LEU A 57 -7.36 1.39 25.64
CA LEU A 57 -8.05 2.49 26.29
C LEU A 57 -7.03 3.21 27.17
N GLU A 58 -6.51 4.34 26.72
CA GLU A 58 -5.82 5.26 27.63
C GLU A 58 -6.85 5.93 28.55
N GLN A 59 -6.94 5.41 29.78
CA GLN A 59 -7.66 6.04 30.88
C GLN A 59 -6.69 6.97 31.61
N LEU A 60 -6.68 8.26 31.24
CA LEU A 60 -6.08 9.28 32.10
C LEU A 60 -6.89 9.34 33.42
N THR A 61 -6.33 8.82 34.50
CA THR A 61 -6.82 9.06 35.86
C THR A 61 -6.19 10.35 36.38
N PRO A 62 -6.92 11.47 36.53
CA PRO A 62 -6.45 12.53 37.40
C PRO A 62 -6.51 12.01 38.84
N SER A 63 -5.36 12.02 39.52
CA SER A 63 -5.30 11.87 40.97
C SER A 63 -6.20 12.90 41.63
N SER A 64 -7.05 12.45 42.53
CA SER A 64 -8.07 13.24 43.22
C SER A 64 -7.47 14.38 44.05
N SER A 65 -7.90 15.62 43.79
CA SER A 65 -8.39 16.57 44.79
C SER A 65 -8.90 17.87 44.13
N GLU A 66 -10.18 18.15 44.38
CA GLU A 66 -10.83 19.47 44.52
C GLU A 66 -10.67 20.53 43.42
N PHE A 67 -11.78 20.77 42.70
CA PHE A 67 -12.42 22.05 42.34
C PHE A 67 -13.28 21.84 41.07
N GLU A 68 -14.61 21.89 41.20
CA GLU A 68 -15.55 21.69 40.08
C GLU A 68 -15.56 22.89 39.12
N SER A 69 -14.94 22.72 37.95
CA SER A 69 -15.06 23.62 36.79
C SER A 69 -15.93 23.00 35.69
N ASP A 70 -16.57 23.82 34.85
CA ASP A 70 -17.41 23.37 33.73
C ASP A 70 -16.69 22.42 32.75
N GLU A 71 -15.36 22.54 32.65
CA GLU A 71 -14.51 21.62 31.89
C GLU A 71 -14.57 20.18 32.42
N ILE A 72 -14.57 19.99 33.75
CA ILE A 72 -14.69 18.66 34.37
C ILE A 72 -16.06 18.05 34.09
N ARG A 73 -17.11 18.87 34.04
CA ARG A 73 -18.47 18.42 33.71
C ARG A 73 -18.58 17.97 32.25
N ILE A 74 -17.93 18.68 31.32
CA ILE A 74 -17.84 18.28 29.91
C ILE A 74 -17.04 16.98 29.77
N ILE A 75 -15.91 16.85 30.48
CA ILE A 75 -15.08 15.64 30.48
C ILE A 75 -15.84 14.44 31.04
N ARG A 76 -16.56 14.60 32.17
CA ARG A 76 -17.43 13.54 32.73
C ARG A 76 -18.53 13.14 31.74
N LYS A 77 -19.24 14.10 31.16
CA LYS A 77 -20.30 13.82 30.18
C LYS A 77 -19.78 13.10 28.92
N GLN A 78 -18.57 13.45 28.46
CA GLN A 78 -17.91 12.74 27.37
C GLN A 78 -17.47 11.33 27.78
N LYS A 79 -16.98 11.15 29.00
CA LYS A 79 -16.60 9.84 29.56
C LYS A 79 -17.81 8.91 29.68
N ASP A 80 -18.91 9.40 30.23
CA ASP A 80 -20.16 8.64 30.37
C ASP A 80 -20.71 8.24 29.01
N LYS A 81 -20.64 9.13 28.02
CA LYS A 81 -21.01 8.84 26.63
C LYS A 81 -20.14 7.74 26.00
N ARG A 82 -18.82 7.77 26.23
CA ARG A 82 -17.90 6.74 25.72
C ARG A 82 -18.17 5.38 26.36
N LEU A 83 -18.41 5.36 27.68
CA LEU A 83 -18.74 4.14 28.42
C LEU A 83 -20.07 3.53 27.95
N ALA A 84 -21.07 4.38 27.73
CA ALA A 84 -22.38 3.98 27.20
C ALA A 84 -22.32 3.33 25.81
N TRP A 85 -21.29 3.59 25.00
CA TRP A 85 -21.06 2.93 23.71
C TRP A 85 -20.15 1.71 23.82
N LYS A 86 -19.20 1.70 24.77
CA LYS A 86 -18.26 0.60 24.98
C LYS A 86 -18.95 -0.66 25.49
N ASP A 87 -19.75 -0.55 26.54
CA ASP A 87 -20.28 -1.73 27.23
C ASP A 87 -21.26 -2.55 26.37
N PRO A 88 -22.20 -1.93 25.62
CA PRO A 88 -23.05 -2.68 24.70
C PRO A 88 -22.27 -3.36 23.58
N PHE A 89 -21.21 -2.72 23.08
CA PHE A 89 -20.36 -3.31 22.03
C PHE A 89 -19.66 -4.59 22.53
N LEU A 90 -19.04 -4.53 23.70
CA LEU A 90 -18.36 -5.69 24.30
C LEU A 90 -19.36 -6.79 24.65
N LYS A 91 -20.55 -6.44 25.16
CA LYS A 91 -21.61 -7.41 25.42
C LYS A 91 -22.08 -8.10 24.14
N ASN A 92 -22.23 -7.36 23.06
CA ASN A 92 -22.62 -7.94 21.76
C ASN A 92 -21.53 -8.86 21.19
N LEU A 93 -20.25 -8.52 21.37
CA LEU A 93 -19.14 -9.42 21.00
C LEU A 93 -19.17 -10.73 21.80
N ALA A 94 -19.41 -10.64 23.11
CA ALA A 94 -19.58 -11.82 23.96
C ALA A 94 -20.78 -12.67 23.53
N ASN A 95 -21.91 -12.04 23.18
CA ASN A 95 -23.11 -12.74 22.70
C ASN A 95 -22.90 -13.46 21.36
N ILE A 96 -22.02 -12.94 20.50
CA ILE A 96 -21.63 -13.60 19.24
C ILE A 96 -20.75 -14.84 19.51
N GLY A 97 -20.12 -14.91 20.68
CA GLY A 97 -19.27 -16.02 21.11
C GLY A 97 -17.77 -15.75 21.00
N LEU A 98 -17.33 -14.48 20.88
CA LEU A 98 -15.90 -14.15 20.97
C LEU A 98 -15.41 -14.26 22.40
N LEU A 99 -14.25 -14.90 22.57
CA LEU A 99 -13.55 -14.97 23.86
C LEU A 99 -12.73 -13.71 24.05
N MET A 100 -12.84 -13.09 25.23
CA MET A 100 -12.19 -11.81 25.52
C MET A 100 -11.48 -11.85 26.88
N GLU A 101 -10.27 -11.30 26.92
CA GLU A 101 -9.49 -11.14 28.14
C GLU A 101 -9.03 -9.67 28.28
N THR A 102 -9.30 -9.04 29.41
CA THR A 102 -8.87 -7.65 29.66
C THR A 102 -7.68 -7.64 30.61
N GLU A 103 -6.63 -6.93 30.22
CA GLU A 103 -5.53 -6.60 31.11
C GLU A 103 -5.44 -5.10 31.30
N ILE A 104 -5.13 -4.69 32.52
CA ILE A 104 -5.00 -3.29 32.91
C ILE A 104 -3.52 -3.05 33.24
N ARG A 105 -2.95 -2.02 32.61
CA ARG A 105 -1.60 -1.53 32.92
C ARG A 105 -1.69 -0.10 33.39
N GLU A 106 -1.23 0.15 34.61
CA GLU A 106 -1.13 1.50 35.13
C GLU A 106 0.23 2.09 34.75
N GLY A 107 0.22 3.13 33.92
CA GLY A 107 1.39 3.96 33.65
C GLY A 107 1.38 5.22 34.51
N ASP A 108 2.52 5.91 34.60
CA ASP A 108 2.71 7.09 35.46
C ASP A 108 1.69 8.23 35.23
N LYS A 109 1.09 8.30 34.04
CA LYS A 109 0.14 9.36 33.65
C LYS A 109 -1.21 8.83 33.14
N SER A 110 -1.29 7.56 32.76
CA SER A 110 -2.50 6.96 32.21
C SER A 110 -2.55 5.46 32.42
N THR A 111 -3.74 4.94 32.73
CA THR A 111 -4.03 3.52 32.85
C THR A 111 -4.50 3.01 31.50
N ILE A 112 -3.73 2.12 30.88
CA ILE A 112 -4.06 1.54 29.59
C ILE A 112 -4.78 0.22 29.82
N HIS A 113 -6.02 0.12 29.34
CA HIS A 113 -6.73 -1.15 29.25
C HIS A 113 -6.49 -1.74 27.90
N PHE A 114 -6.18 -3.01 27.88
CA PHE A 114 -5.99 -3.71 26.64
C PHE A 114 -6.88 -4.97 26.58
N ILE A 115 -7.70 -5.12 25.54
CA ILE A 115 -8.68 -6.22 25.42
C ILE A 115 -8.25 -7.22 24.34
N LYS A 116 -7.80 -8.39 24.78
CA LYS A 116 -7.42 -9.50 23.89
C LYS A 116 -8.66 -10.21 23.39
N LEU A 117 -8.68 -10.57 22.11
CA LEU A 117 -9.77 -11.28 21.46
C LEU A 117 -9.23 -12.59 20.89
N ASN A 118 -9.99 -13.66 21.10
CA ASN A 118 -9.80 -14.94 20.45
C ASN A 118 -11.12 -15.42 19.85
N ILE A 119 -11.06 -16.03 18.67
CA ILE A 119 -12.21 -16.67 18.06
C ILE A 119 -12.22 -18.18 18.42
N PRO A 120 -13.33 -18.72 18.94
CA PRO A 120 -13.45 -20.17 19.07
C PRO A 120 -13.63 -20.81 17.69
N TRP A 121 -13.18 -22.07 17.57
CA TRP A 121 -13.20 -22.82 16.31
C TRP A 121 -14.56 -22.85 15.61
N ASN A 122 -15.64 -23.12 16.35
CA ASN A 122 -16.99 -23.20 15.79
C ASN A 122 -17.43 -21.91 15.10
N LEU A 123 -17.02 -20.77 15.67
CA LEU A 123 -17.30 -19.46 15.11
C LEU A 123 -16.41 -19.20 13.88
N MET A 124 -15.14 -19.63 13.94
CA MET A 124 -14.20 -19.55 12.82
C MET A 124 -14.72 -20.27 11.58
N VAL A 125 -15.15 -21.53 11.73
CA VAL A 125 -15.68 -22.36 10.64
C VAL A 125 -16.91 -21.70 10.00
N LYS A 126 -17.83 -21.17 10.84
CA LYS A 126 -19.04 -20.49 10.35
C LYS A 126 -18.69 -19.28 9.50
N TYR A 127 -17.83 -18.39 10.00
CA TYR A 127 -17.43 -17.20 9.27
C TYR A 127 -16.54 -17.50 8.05
N ALA A 128 -15.70 -18.54 8.12
CA ALA A 128 -14.91 -18.99 6.97
C ALA A 128 -15.81 -19.44 5.81
N GLN A 129 -16.94 -20.10 6.11
CA GLN A 129 -17.95 -20.46 5.12
C GLN A 129 -18.70 -19.21 4.60
N ASP A 130 -19.15 -18.32 5.49
CA ASP A 130 -19.86 -17.09 5.10
C ASP A 130 -19.00 -16.16 4.22
N LEU A 131 -17.68 -16.14 4.45
CA LEU A 131 -16.70 -15.40 3.69
C LEU A 131 -16.15 -16.16 2.47
N ASN A 132 -16.64 -17.37 2.21
CA ASN A 132 -16.22 -18.22 1.08
C ASN A 132 -14.70 -18.46 1.01
N PHE A 133 -14.09 -18.76 2.15
CA PHE A 133 -12.65 -19.06 2.20
C PHE A 133 -12.31 -20.27 1.33
N ARG A 134 -11.10 -20.28 0.79
CA ARG A 134 -10.57 -21.41 0.05
C ARG A 134 -9.59 -22.21 0.91
N ALA A 135 -9.83 -23.50 1.07
CA ALA A 135 -9.03 -24.39 1.90
C ALA A 135 -8.42 -25.52 1.05
N PRO A 136 -7.24 -26.04 1.43
CA PRO A 136 -6.55 -27.06 0.65
C PRO A 136 -7.16 -28.46 0.85
N ILE A 137 -7.44 -29.18 -0.24
CA ILE A 137 -7.90 -30.59 -0.21
C ILE A 137 -6.75 -31.57 -0.39
N GLN A 138 -5.80 -31.26 -1.26
CA GLN A 138 -4.75 -32.21 -1.66
C GLN A 138 -3.41 -31.48 -1.81
N ALA A 139 -2.37 -32.12 -1.28
CA ALA A 139 -0.99 -31.71 -1.39
C ALA A 139 -0.35 -32.55 -2.49
N VAL A 140 0.14 -31.90 -3.53
CA VAL A 140 0.89 -32.56 -4.60
C VAL A 140 2.36 -32.24 -4.40
N ASP A 141 3.16 -33.28 -4.27
CA ASP A 141 4.62 -33.19 -4.16
C ASP A 141 5.20 -32.51 -5.40
N ASN A 142 5.76 -31.33 -5.21
CA ASN A 142 6.32 -30.53 -6.28
C ASN A 142 7.82 -30.83 -6.40
N ASN A 143 8.15 -32.10 -6.67
CA ASN A 143 9.54 -32.55 -6.84
C ASN A 143 10.17 -32.00 -8.13
N GLU A 144 9.35 -31.54 -9.09
CA GLU A 144 9.77 -30.90 -10.33
C GLU A 144 9.41 -29.41 -10.32
N LYS A 145 10.14 -28.59 -9.54
CA LYS A 145 10.06 -27.15 -9.75
C LYS A 145 10.52 -26.82 -11.17
N LEU A 146 9.58 -26.27 -11.95
CA LEU A 146 9.79 -25.69 -13.27
C LEU A 146 11.11 -24.91 -13.30
N GLU A 147 12.10 -25.41 -14.02
CA GLU A 147 13.41 -24.77 -14.12
C GLU A 147 13.24 -23.36 -14.66
N THR A 148 13.47 -22.34 -13.81
CA THR A 148 13.44 -20.95 -14.26
C THR A 148 14.56 -20.71 -15.28
N VAL A 149 14.34 -19.75 -16.19
CA VAL A 149 15.34 -19.35 -17.20
C VAL A 149 16.69 -19.02 -16.55
N THR A 150 16.67 -18.47 -15.34
CA THR A 150 17.86 -18.19 -14.53
C THR A 150 18.54 -19.48 -14.04
N ASP A 151 17.80 -20.48 -13.56
CA ASP A 151 18.36 -21.79 -13.16
C ASP A 151 19.01 -22.52 -14.36
N LYS A 152 18.48 -22.35 -15.58
CA LYS A 152 19.10 -22.85 -16.82
C LYS A 152 20.37 -22.08 -17.20
N LEU A 153 20.33 -20.74 -17.12
CA LEU A 153 21.48 -19.88 -17.42
C LEU A 153 22.64 -20.11 -16.43
N PHE A 154 22.35 -20.21 -15.13
CA PHE A 154 23.36 -20.43 -14.09
C PHE A 154 24.01 -21.82 -14.18
N ARG A 155 23.25 -22.84 -14.61
CA ARG A 155 23.83 -24.15 -14.97
C ARG A 155 24.69 -24.10 -16.21
N PHE A 156 24.26 -23.37 -17.25
CA PHE A 156 25.07 -23.19 -18.45
C PHE A 156 26.45 -22.60 -18.13
N ILE A 157 26.50 -21.62 -17.21
CA ILE A 157 27.75 -20.99 -16.74
C ILE A 157 28.42 -21.72 -15.55
N HIS A 158 27.98 -22.94 -15.18
CA HIS A 158 28.53 -23.76 -14.10
C HIS A 158 28.68 -23.02 -12.74
N MET A 159 27.75 -22.12 -12.41
CA MET A 159 27.72 -21.41 -11.12
C MET A 159 26.44 -21.69 -10.33
N ARG A 160 26.55 -21.65 -9.00
CA ARG A 160 25.38 -21.72 -8.11
C ARG A 160 24.51 -20.48 -8.34
N ASN A 161 23.19 -20.66 -8.52
CA ASN A 161 22.27 -19.54 -8.73
C ASN A 161 22.22 -18.65 -7.48
N ALA A 162 22.94 -17.54 -7.52
CA ALA A 162 23.03 -16.58 -6.42
C ALA A 162 21.75 -15.75 -6.23
N LEU A 163 20.85 -15.72 -7.22
CA LEU A 163 19.58 -14.99 -7.16
C LEU A 163 18.48 -15.78 -6.44
N LYS A 164 18.62 -17.10 -6.29
CA LYS A 164 17.58 -17.92 -5.67
C LYS A 164 17.40 -17.55 -4.20
N SER A 165 16.14 -17.39 -3.78
CA SER A 165 15.81 -17.12 -2.38
C SER A 165 16.27 -18.28 -1.49
N GLU A 166 16.81 -17.94 -0.32
CA GLU A 166 17.17 -18.91 0.74
C GLU A 166 15.98 -19.29 1.63
N ALA A 167 14.77 -18.79 1.31
CA ALA A 167 13.56 -19.19 2.02
C ALA A 167 13.36 -20.72 1.92
N PRO A 168 12.85 -21.36 2.98
CA PRO A 168 12.55 -22.79 2.96
C PRO A 168 11.61 -23.09 1.77
N PRO A 169 11.97 -24.04 0.89
CA PRO A 169 11.15 -24.32 -0.27
C PRO A 169 9.82 -24.92 0.18
N ILE A 170 8.71 -24.30 -0.26
CA ILE A 170 7.41 -24.96 -0.22
C ILE A 170 7.56 -26.23 -1.07
N ARG A 171 7.38 -27.39 -0.42
CA ARG A 171 7.60 -28.73 -1.00
C ARG A 171 6.35 -29.25 -1.71
N TYR A 172 5.18 -28.75 -1.34
CA TYR A 172 3.89 -29.23 -1.83
C TYR A 172 3.07 -28.10 -2.43
N ASP A 173 2.51 -28.31 -3.62
CA ASP A 173 1.46 -27.44 -4.16
C ASP A 173 0.11 -27.90 -3.59
N LEU A 174 -0.66 -26.94 -3.09
CA LEU A 174 -1.93 -27.20 -2.43
C LEU A 174 -3.08 -26.87 -3.38
N TYR A 175 -3.92 -27.87 -3.70
CA TYR A 175 -5.16 -27.64 -4.44
C TYR A 175 -6.23 -27.11 -3.51
N HIS A 176 -6.71 -25.90 -3.79
CA HIS A 176 -7.69 -25.22 -2.96
C HIS A 176 -9.12 -25.32 -3.53
N CYS A 177 -10.12 -25.51 -2.67
CA CYS A 177 -11.53 -25.36 -3.03
C CYS A 177 -12.29 -24.53 -1.98
N LEU A 178 -13.54 -24.17 -2.29
CA LEU A 178 -14.42 -23.46 -1.36
C LEU A 178 -14.66 -24.28 -0.10
N PHE A 179 -14.38 -23.68 1.04
CA PHE A 179 -14.56 -24.28 2.35
C PHE A 179 -16.05 -24.49 2.64
N GLN A 180 -16.40 -25.71 3.04
CA GLN A 180 -17.75 -26.08 3.45
C GLN A 180 -17.68 -26.76 4.81
N SER A 181 -18.43 -26.23 5.79
CA SER A 181 -18.48 -26.81 7.14
C SER A 181 -18.95 -28.27 7.13
N SER A 182 -19.81 -28.66 6.19
CA SER A 182 -20.31 -30.03 6.06
C SER A 182 -19.29 -31.04 5.51
N LYS A 183 -18.16 -30.58 4.96
CA LYS A 183 -17.13 -31.42 4.34
C LYS A 183 -15.75 -31.22 4.97
N GLN A 184 -15.71 -30.84 6.25
CA GLN A 184 -14.47 -30.56 6.98
C GLN A 184 -13.45 -31.70 6.89
N ASP A 185 -13.92 -32.94 6.99
CA ASP A 185 -13.05 -34.12 6.97
C ASP A 185 -12.31 -34.36 5.65
N LYS A 186 -12.72 -33.68 4.56
CA LYS A 186 -12.07 -33.77 3.26
C LYS A 186 -10.91 -32.79 3.08
N PHE A 187 -10.73 -31.84 4.00
CA PHE A 187 -9.66 -30.86 3.92
C PHE A 187 -8.43 -31.34 4.69
N LEU A 188 -7.24 -30.95 4.20
CA LEU A 188 -5.99 -31.32 4.84
C LEU A 188 -5.86 -30.67 6.23
N GLY A 189 -5.34 -31.43 7.19
CA GLY A 189 -5.06 -30.94 8.55
C GLY A 189 -6.22 -31.07 9.54
N ASN A 190 -7.20 -31.93 9.27
CA ASN A 190 -8.36 -32.18 10.15
C ASN A 190 -7.97 -32.62 11.57
N ASP A 191 -6.87 -33.38 11.70
CA ASP A 191 -6.49 -34.02 12.97
C ASP A 191 -5.66 -33.13 13.92
N ARG A 192 -5.25 -31.93 13.49
CA ARG A 192 -4.44 -31.00 14.31
C ARG A 192 -5.01 -29.59 14.29
N PHE A 193 -5.83 -29.28 15.29
CA PHE A 193 -6.02 -27.90 15.76
C PHE A 193 -4.64 -27.33 16.08
N PRO A 194 -4.09 -26.31 15.37
CA PRO A 194 -4.72 -25.13 14.77
C PRO A 194 -4.44 -24.94 13.24
N VAL A 195 -4.10 -25.99 12.50
CA VAL A 195 -3.35 -25.86 11.22
C VAL A 195 -4.22 -25.43 10.01
N HIS A 196 -5.54 -25.45 10.11
CA HIS A 196 -6.42 -25.23 8.93
C HIS A 196 -6.52 -23.77 8.45
N PHE A 197 -6.40 -22.79 9.35
CA PHE A 197 -6.54 -21.37 9.02
C PHE A 197 -5.31 -20.59 9.44
N SER A 198 -4.73 -19.83 8.51
CA SER A 198 -3.56 -18.99 8.78
C SER A 198 -3.90 -17.88 9.79
N ASN A 199 -2.88 -17.35 10.47
CA ASN A 199 -3.08 -16.25 11.42
C ASN A 199 -3.66 -15.00 10.74
N THR A 200 -3.30 -14.75 9.48
CA THR A 200 -3.91 -13.71 8.64
C THR A 200 -5.40 -13.92 8.41
N GLN A 201 -5.83 -15.14 8.07
CA GLN A 201 -7.24 -15.49 7.88
C GLN A 201 -8.04 -15.35 9.19
N ARG A 202 -7.46 -15.76 10.31
CA ARG A 202 -8.07 -15.60 11.65
C ARG A 202 -8.27 -14.14 12.01
N SER A 203 -7.23 -13.31 11.87
CA SER A 203 -7.32 -11.88 12.13
C SER A 203 -8.28 -11.15 11.18
N LEU A 204 -8.44 -11.65 9.94
CA LEU A 204 -9.42 -11.16 8.97
C LEU A 204 -10.86 -11.44 9.43
N ILE A 205 -11.15 -12.68 9.86
CA ILE A 205 -12.49 -13.02 10.41
C ILE A 205 -12.79 -12.15 11.62
N VAL A 206 -11.86 -12.02 12.57
CA VAL A 206 -12.08 -11.18 13.76
C VAL A 206 -12.29 -9.71 13.35
N HIS A 207 -11.60 -9.23 12.31
CA HIS A 207 -11.85 -7.89 11.79
C HIS A 207 -13.26 -7.72 11.26
N GLU A 208 -13.75 -8.68 10.48
CA GLU A 208 -15.08 -8.68 9.90
C GLU A 208 -16.14 -8.65 11.01
N ILE A 209 -15.95 -9.43 12.07
CA ILE A 209 -16.87 -9.42 13.22
C ILE A 209 -16.85 -8.04 13.88
N LEU A 210 -15.68 -7.48 14.16
CA LEU A 210 -15.55 -6.15 14.77
C LEU A 210 -16.13 -5.02 13.92
N GLN A 211 -16.15 -5.15 12.59
CA GLN A 211 -16.74 -4.17 11.68
C GLN A 211 -18.25 -4.30 11.57
N THR A 212 -18.79 -5.51 11.72
CA THR A 212 -20.22 -5.80 11.58
C THR A 212 -21.00 -5.69 12.89
N THR A 213 -20.32 -5.73 14.05
CA THR A 213 -20.99 -5.65 15.35
C THR A 213 -21.62 -4.28 15.64
N PRO A 214 -22.93 -4.23 15.94
CA PRO A 214 -23.57 -3.00 16.39
C PRO A 214 -23.23 -2.70 17.85
N PHE A 215 -23.05 -1.42 18.18
CA PHE A 215 -22.93 -0.95 19.58
C PHE A 215 -24.16 -0.14 20.03
N GLY A 216 -25.06 0.18 19.10
CA GLY A 216 -26.27 0.95 19.37
C GLY A 216 -27.33 0.71 18.31
N ARG A 217 -28.01 1.78 17.88
CA ARG A 217 -29.09 1.70 16.89
C ARG A 217 -28.50 1.59 15.48
N THR A 218 -28.78 0.47 14.81
CA THR A 218 -28.38 0.22 13.41
C THR A 218 -28.90 1.29 12.44
N GLU A 219 -30.09 1.83 12.69
CA GLU A 219 -30.69 2.92 11.90
C GLU A 219 -29.87 4.24 11.92
N LYS A 220 -29.08 4.47 12.98
CA LYS A 220 -28.18 5.62 13.11
C LYS A 220 -26.74 5.29 12.68
N GLY A 221 -26.53 4.13 12.04
CA GLY A 221 -25.23 3.60 11.67
C GLY A 221 -24.29 3.33 12.86
N GLU A 222 -24.81 3.09 14.07
CA GLU A 222 -24.01 2.81 15.28
C GLU A 222 -23.44 1.38 15.24
N ILE A 223 -22.58 1.14 14.25
CA ILE A 223 -22.04 -0.17 13.87
C ILE A 223 -20.52 -0.04 13.64
N GLY A 224 -19.78 -1.05 14.07
CA GLY A 224 -18.39 -1.26 13.70
C GLY A 224 -17.37 -0.53 14.57
N ILE A 225 -16.21 -1.17 14.73
CA ILE A 225 -15.11 -0.68 15.55
C ILE A 225 -14.47 0.61 15.01
N ASP A 226 -14.44 0.81 13.69
CA ASP A 226 -13.80 1.98 13.07
C ASP A 226 -14.46 3.29 13.52
N ARG A 227 -15.78 3.27 13.79
CA ARG A 227 -16.50 4.40 14.35
C ARG A 227 -16.11 4.66 15.80
N LEU A 228 -15.98 3.61 16.60
CA LEU A 228 -15.56 3.69 18.00
C LEU A 228 -14.12 4.21 18.14
N ILE A 229 -13.23 3.84 17.20
CA ILE A 229 -11.87 4.38 17.13
C ILE A 229 -11.89 5.87 16.77
N ARG A 230 -12.65 6.26 15.74
CA ARG A 230 -12.77 7.66 15.31
C ARG A 230 -13.31 8.58 16.40
N GLU A 231 -14.29 8.11 17.17
CA GLU A 231 -14.88 8.84 18.30
C GLU A 231 -14.03 8.77 19.58
N ARG A 232 -12.84 8.15 19.51
CA ARG A 232 -11.90 7.94 20.64
C ARG A 232 -12.53 7.20 21.82
N VAL A 233 -13.46 6.29 21.55
CA VAL A 233 -13.91 5.28 22.52
C VAL A 233 -12.82 4.22 22.67
N PHE A 234 -12.24 3.82 21.55
CA PHE A 234 -11.04 2.98 21.49
C PHE A 234 -9.90 3.78 20.84
N GLN A 235 -8.66 3.53 21.24
CA GLN A 235 -7.51 4.25 20.69
C GLN A 235 -6.96 3.57 19.44
N ALA A 236 -6.90 2.24 19.46
CA ALA A 236 -6.41 1.42 18.36
C ALA A 236 -6.99 0.01 18.42
N ALA A 237 -7.08 -0.67 17.27
CA ALA A 237 -7.37 -2.09 17.16
C ALA A 237 -6.47 -2.69 16.07
N TYR A 238 -5.66 -3.68 16.44
CA TYR A 238 -4.62 -4.20 15.55
C TYR A 238 -4.42 -5.71 15.78
N PRO A 239 -4.06 -6.47 14.71
CA PRO A 239 -3.56 -7.82 14.86
C PRO A 239 -2.16 -7.81 15.49
N LEU A 240 -1.76 -8.91 16.12
CA LEU A 240 -0.44 -9.03 16.74
C LEU A 240 0.56 -9.69 15.79
N HIS A 241 1.80 -9.26 15.85
CA HIS A 241 2.88 -9.93 15.15
C HIS A 241 3.34 -11.19 15.87
N GLU A 242 3.75 -12.17 15.07
CA GLU A 242 4.36 -13.42 15.55
C GLU A 242 5.82 -13.15 15.91
N GLY A 243 6.11 -13.06 17.21
CA GLY A 243 7.48 -12.94 17.75
C GLY A 243 8.30 -11.72 17.30
N ASP A 244 9.48 -11.53 17.91
CA ASP A 244 10.35 -10.41 17.54
C ASP A 244 11.15 -10.73 16.27
N TYR A 245 11.56 -9.69 15.56
CA TYR A 245 12.36 -9.80 14.33
C TYR A 245 13.87 -9.88 14.60
N LYS A 246 14.33 -9.54 15.81
CA LYS A 246 15.74 -9.60 16.25
C LYS A 246 15.94 -10.62 17.36
N PHE A 247 17.15 -11.16 17.48
CA PHE A 247 17.56 -11.93 18.66
C PHE A 247 17.77 -10.99 19.85
N SER A 248 17.19 -11.34 21.00
CA SER A 248 17.66 -10.79 22.27
C SER A 248 19.00 -11.46 22.63
N PRO A 249 20.06 -10.71 23.00
CA PRO A 249 21.38 -11.29 23.29
C PRO A 249 21.40 -12.30 24.45
N THR A 250 20.35 -12.33 25.26
CA THR A 250 20.21 -13.12 26.49
C THR A 250 19.35 -14.38 26.35
N GLU A 251 18.75 -14.64 25.18
CA GLU A 251 17.90 -15.81 24.95
C GLU A 251 18.73 -16.99 24.40
N THR A 252 18.61 -18.16 25.03
CA THR A 252 19.19 -19.42 24.54
C THR A 252 18.55 -19.80 23.22
N ARG A 253 19.36 -20.07 22.18
CA ARG A 253 18.90 -20.57 20.86
C ARG A 253 18.07 -21.84 21.03
N THR A 254 16.75 -21.71 21.07
CA THR A 254 15.84 -22.85 20.94
C THR A 254 15.48 -23.03 19.45
N PRO A 255 15.31 -24.26 18.94
CA PRO A 255 14.88 -24.51 17.55
C PRO A 255 13.54 -23.82 17.18
N GLN A 256 12.80 -23.41 18.21
CA GLN A 256 11.46 -22.85 18.13
C GLN A 256 11.47 -21.31 17.95
N GLU A 257 12.47 -20.60 18.50
CA GLU A 257 12.72 -19.16 18.22
C GLU A 257 13.42 -18.93 16.85
N GLU A 258 13.95 -20.00 16.27
CA GLU A 258 14.56 -20.01 14.94
C GLU A 258 13.49 -20.05 13.81
N ASN A 259 12.30 -20.59 14.11
CA ASN A 259 11.19 -20.80 13.17
C ASN A 259 10.13 -19.68 13.16
N ASN A 260 10.40 -18.51 13.74
CA ASN A 260 9.46 -17.39 13.71
C ASN A 260 9.23 -16.86 12.26
N PRO A 261 8.01 -16.85 11.70
CA PRO A 261 7.76 -16.39 10.34
C PRO A 261 8.15 -14.92 10.10
N ARG A 262 7.94 -14.02 11.06
CA ARG A 262 8.37 -12.61 10.96
C ARG A 262 9.88 -12.49 10.80
N ARG A 263 10.60 -13.33 11.53
CA ARG A 263 12.05 -13.38 11.54
C ARG A 263 12.59 -13.98 10.24
N ILE A 264 12.00 -15.08 9.77
CA ILE A 264 12.35 -15.67 8.48
C ILE A 264 12.17 -14.64 7.37
N LEU A 265 11.08 -13.85 7.40
CA LEU A 265 10.87 -12.75 6.47
C LEU A 265 11.93 -11.64 6.60
N TYR A 266 12.30 -11.26 7.83
CA TYR A 266 13.38 -10.30 8.03
C TYR A 266 14.69 -10.81 7.43
N ASP A 267 15.04 -12.05 7.75
CA ASP A 267 16.32 -12.63 7.41
C ASP A 267 16.45 -12.98 5.93
N THR A 268 15.35 -13.34 5.25
CA THR A 268 15.38 -13.71 3.83
C THR A 268 15.06 -12.54 2.89
N TRP A 269 14.32 -11.54 3.34
CA TRP A 269 13.76 -10.50 2.48
C TRP A 269 14.03 -9.06 2.94
N ALA A 270 13.76 -8.71 4.20
CA ALA A 270 13.80 -7.31 4.65
C ALA A 270 15.20 -6.78 5.04
N ARG A 271 16.24 -7.63 5.05
CA ARG A 271 17.64 -7.19 5.28
C ARG A 271 18.20 -6.47 4.04
N TYR A 272 18.66 -5.23 4.23
CA TYR A 272 19.33 -4.43 3.17
C TYR A 272 20.51 -5.15 2.49
N ARG A 273 21.22 -6.01 3.22
CA ARG A 273 22.37 -6.78 2.68
C ARG A 273 21.96 -7.79 1.60
N ILE A 274 20.70 -8.22 1.59
CA ILE A 274 20.19 -9.29 0.70
C ILE A 274 19.52 -8.67 -0.53
N TRP A 275 20.04 -7.54 -1.03
CA TRP A 275 19.48 -6.81 -2.16
C TRP A 275 19.38 -7.65 -3.44
N TYR A 276 20.29 -8.61 -3.66
CA TYR A 276 20.40 -9.40 -4.90
C TYR A 276 19.52 -10.67 -4.98
N LYS A 277 18.86 -11.09 -3.89
CA LYS A 277 18.03 -12.32 -3.90
C LYS A 277 16.60 -12.06 -4.34
N SER A 278 15.98 -13.03 -5.00
CA SER A 278 14.55 -12.98 -5.37
C SER A 278 13.63 -12.89 -4.15
N GLN A 279 12.46 -12.29 -4.36
CA GLN A 279 11.47 -12.06 -3.31
C GLN A 279 10.69 -13.37 -2.99
N PRO A 280 10.50 -13.73 -1.71
CA PRO A 280 9.69 -14.89 -1.32
C PRO A 280 8.18 -14.53 -1.26
N LEU A 281 7.54 -14.39 -2.42
CA LEU A 281 6.16 -13.89 -2.54
C LEU A 281 5.12 -14.74 -1.78
N ASP A 282 5.31 -16.06 -1.73
CA ASP A 282 4.39 -16.96 -1.03
C ASP A 282 4.42 -16.75 0.50
N LEU A 283 5.61 -16.59 1.08
CA LEU A 283 5.77 -16.31 2.51
C LEU A 283 5.23 -14.92 2.88
N ILE A 284 5.42 -13.94 1.99
CA ILE A 284 4.83 -12.60 2.14
C ILE A 284 3.29 -12.69 2.10
N ARG A 285 2.73 -13.49 1.18
CA ARG A 285 1.28 -13.72 1.07
C ARG A 285 0.72 -14.35 2.34
N GLU A 286 1.39 -15.35 2.88
CA GLU A 286 0.95 -16.04 4.09
C GLU A 286 0.92 -15.13 5.32
N TYR A 287 1.95 -14.29 5.49
CA TYR A 287 2.11 -13.44 6.68
C TYR A 287 1.39 -12.09 6.60
N PHE A 288 1.40 -11.41 5.45
CA PHE A 288 0.81 -10.07 5.28
C PHE A 288 -0.52 -10.09 4.50
N GLY A 289 -0.87 -11.22 3.89
CA GLY A 289 -2.06 -11.36 3.03
C GLY A 289 -1.79 -11.02 1.56
N GLU A 290 -2.83 -11.20 0.75
CA GLU A 290 -2.75 -11.13 -0.70
C GLU A 290 -2.51 -9.71 -1.21
N LYS A 291 -3.11 -8.70 -0.57
CA LYS A 291 -3.01 -7.29 -1.02
C LYS A 291 -1.56 -6.78 -1.01
N ILE A 292 -0.82 -7.07 0.05
CA ILE A 292 0.59 -6.68 0.20
C ILE A 292 1.48 -7.54 -0.70
N SER A 293 1.23 -8.85 -0.77
CA SER A 293 1.98 -9.74 -1.68
C SER A 293 1.82 -9.32 -3.15
N MET A 294 0.62 -8.94 -3.58
CA MET A 294 0.37 -8.46 -4.94
C MET A 294 1.16 -7.19 -5.27
N TYR A 295 1.30 -6.26 -4.32
CA TYR A 295 2.15 -5.08 -4.49
C TYR A 295 3.61 -5.46 -4.77
N PHE A 296 4.19 -6.34 -3.97
CA PHE A 296 5.58 -6.79 -4.18
C PHE A 296 5.77 -7.65 -5.43
N ALA A 297 4.76 -8.44 -5.80
CA ALA A 297 4.76 -9.19 -7.05
C ALA A 297 4.79 -8.23 -8.25
N TRP A 298 3.92 -7.21 -8.24
CA TRP A 298 3.88 -6.18 -9.28
C TRP A 298 5.16 -5.36 -9.32
N LEU A 299 5.66 -4.90 -8.17
CA LEU A 299 6.90 -4.13 -8.07
C LEU A 299 8.11 -4.95 -8.56
N GLY A 300 8.15 -6.24 -8.23
CA GLY A 300 9.16 -7.18 -8.72
C GLY A 300 9.11 -7.36 -10.25
N LEU A 301 7.91 -7.55 -10.81
CA LEU A 301 7.70 -7.66 -12.24
C LEU A 301 8.08 -6.36 -12.98
N TYR A 302 7.67 -5.21 -12.45
CA TYR A 302 8.02 -3.90 -12.99
C TYR A 302 9.54 -3.71 -13.04
N THR A 303 10.23 -4.03 -11.94
CA THR A 303 11.70 -3.96 -11.85
C THR A 303 12.39 -4.92 -12.83
N ALA A 304 11.84 -6.12 -13.02
CA ALA A 304 12.37 -7.09 -13.97
C ALA A 304 12.28 -6.59 -15.43
N TRP A 305 11.18 -5.92 -15.81
CA TRP A 305 11.02 -5.32 -17.14
C TRP A 305 11.82 -4.03 -17.34
N LEU A 306 12.15 -3.32 -16.27
CA LEU A 306 13.07 -2.19 -16.35
C LEU A 306 14.48 -2.64 -16.73
N LEU A 307 14.93 -3.83 -16.31
CA LEU A 307 16.28 -4.33 -16.62
C LEU A 307 16.62 -4.35 -18.13
N PRO A 308 15.84 -5.01 -19.02
CA PRO A 308 16.11 -4.97 -20.45
C PRO A 308 15.95 -3.56 -21.03
N ALA A 309 15.01 -2.76 -20.53
CA ALA A 309 14.83 -1.37 -20.96
C ALA A 309 16.05 -0.49 -20.60
N SER A 310 16.64 -0.67 -19.42
CA SER A 310 17.87 0.01 -19.00
C SER A 310 19.06 -0.40 -19.87
N ILE A 311 19.18 -1.69 -20.20
CA ILE A 311 20.26 -2.18 -21.08
C ILE A 311 20.15 -1.52 -22.45
N VAL A 312 18.96 -1.53 -23.07
CA VAL A 312 18.74 -0.86 -24.36
C VAL A 312 19.00 0.65 -24.26
N GLY A 313 18.53 1.29 -23.18
CA GLY A 313 18.76 2.72 -22.93
C GLY A 313 20.25 3.09 -22.83
N ILE A 314 21.04 2.28 -22.11
CA ILE A 314 22.50 2.46 -22.02
C ILE A 314 23.16 2.26 -23.38
N LEU A 315 22.77 1.21 -24.12
CA LEU A 315 23.33 0.94 -25.46
C LEU A 315 23.05 2.09 -26.43
N VAL A 316 21.83 2.61 -26.45
CA VAL A 316 21.45 3.77 -27.27
C VAL A 316 22.21 5.02 -26.84
N PHE A 317 22.39 5.24 -25.54
CA PHE A 317 23.17 6.37 -25.02
C PHE A 317 24.65 6.29 -25.42
N LEU A 318 25.28 5.12 -25.28
CA LEU A 318 26.67 4.88 -25.69
C LEU A 318 26.83 4.96 -27.21
N PHE A 319 25.89 4.40 -27.98
CA PHE A 319 25.86 4.52 -29.43
C PHE A 319 25.76 5.99 -29.86
N GLY A 320 24.87 6.78 -29.24
CA GLY A 320 24.78 8.22 -29.45
C GLY A 320 26.10 8.93 -29.15
N PHE A 321 26.79 8.58 -28.07
CA PHE A 321 28.10 9.15 -27.72
C PHE A 321 29.18 8.82 -28.77
N ILE A 322 29.18 7.61 -29.31
CA ILE A 322 30.15 7.15 -30.32
C ILE A 322 29.84 7.72 -31.72
N TYR A 323 28.56 7.84 -32.09
CA TYR A 323 28.09 8.27 -33.42
C TYR A 323 27.67 9.75 -33.51
N VAL A 324 27.97 10.57 -32.49
CA VAL A 324 27.66 12.02 -32.44
C VAL A 324 28.16 12.79 -33.68
N SER A 325 29.14 12.24 -34.41
CA SER A 325 29.73 12.87 -35.60
C SER A 325 29.10 12.49 -36.96
N ASN A 326 28.12 11.57 -37.03
CA ASN A 326 27.50 11.16 -38.29
C ASN A 326 26.06 10.73 -38.04
N ASN A 327 25.03 11.51 -38.40
CA ASN A 327 23.71 10.94 -38.66
C ASN A 327 22.74 11.87 -39.41
N VAL A 328 22.03 11.26 -40.37
CA VAL A 328 21.11 11.85 -41.38
C VAL A 328 19.62 11.39 -41.22
N PRO A 329 19.13 10.82 -40.11
CA PRO A 329 18.04 9.83 -40.15
C PRO A 329 16.68 10.45 -39.82
N VAL A 330 16.32 11.56 -40.46
CA VAL A 330 14.95 12.13 -40.40
C VAL A 330 14.17 11.82 -41.68
N HIS A 331 14.81 11.27 -42.72
CA HIS A 331 14.20 11.09 -44.04
C HIS A 331 13.37 9.79 -44.18
N ASP A 332 13.48 8.83 -43.26
CA ASP A 332 12.89 7.49 -43.47
C ASP A 332 11.57 7.24 -42.71
N ILE A 333 11.15 8.15 -41.81
CA ILE A 333 9.90 7.99 -41.03
C ILE A 333 8.68 8.55 -41.79
N CYS A 334 8.88 9.39 -42.81
CA CYS A 334 7.79 10.15 -43.45
C CYS A 334 7.21 9.57 -44.75
N THR A 335 7.65 8.41 -45.24
CA THR A 335 7.22 7.91 -46.58
C THR A 335 6.29 6.71 -46.59
N LEU A 336 5.90 6.13 -45.45
CA LEU A 336 4.90 5.06 -45.40
C LEU A 336 3.88 5.30 -44.29
N GLY A 337 2.90 6.15 -44.61
CA GLY A 337 1.65 6.21 -43.86
C GLY A 337 0.68 5.13 -44.33
N GLN A 338 0.15 4.33 -43.40
CA GLN A 338 -1.25 3.88 -43.43
C GLN A 338 -1.72 3.32 -42.07
N ASN A 339 -2.88 3.82 -41.64
CA ASN A 339 -3.85 3.32 -40.64
C ASN A 339 -3.40 2.19 -39.69
N ILE A 340 -3.12 2.54 -38.43
CA ILE A 340 -3.14 1.60 -37.31
C ILE A 340 -4.41 1.85 -36.50
N THR A 341 -5.37 0.93 -36.60
CA THR A 341 -6.61 0.91 -35.83
C THR A 341 -6.38 0.15 -34.52
N MET A 342 -6.67 0.77 -33.38
CA MET A 342 -6.64 0.11 -32.07
C MET A 342 -8.04 -0.30 -31.63
N CYS A 343 -8.14 -1.45 -30.97
CA CYS A 343 -9.41 -1.97 -30.45
C CYS A 343 -9.92 -1.18 -29.22
N PRO A 344 -11.24 -1.13 -28.99
CA PRO A 344 -11.82 -0.54 -27.79
C PRO A 344 -11.62 -1.44 -26.56
N ILE A 345 -11.55 -0.82 -25.38
CA ILE A 345 -11.42 -1.48 -24.08
C ILE A 345 -12.76 -1.37 -23.33
N CYS A 346 -13.41 -2.50 -23.06
CA CYS A 346 -14.57 -2.73 -22.16
C CYS A 346 -14.61 -4.26 -21.88
N ASP A 347 -15.06 -4.83 -20.75
CA ASP A 347 -15.71 -4.38 -19.51
C ASP A 347 -15.19 -5.27 -18.36
N GLU A 348 -15.04 -4.72 -17.16
CA GLU A 348 -14.66 -5.49 -15.97
C GLU A 348 -15.90 -5.83 -15.14
N LEU A 349 -16.12 -7.13 -14.90
CA LEU A 349 -17.20 -7.67 -14.09
C LEU A 349 -16.86 -7.46 -12.60
N SER A 350 -17.61 -6.62 -11.90
CA SER A 350 -17.39 -6.34 -10.47
C SER A 350 -18.24 -7.24 -9.56
N LEU A 351 -17.57 -7.85 -8.57
CA LEU A 351 -18.20 -8.47 -7.39
C LEU A 351 -18.78 -7.38 -6.48
N LYS A 352 -19.85 -7.71 -5.76
CA LYS A 352 -20.68 -6.75 -5.02
C LYS A 352 -20.13 -6.48 -3.60
N ASP A 353 -19.54 -5.32 -3.40
CA ASP A 353 -19.00 -4.84 -2.11
C ASP A 353 -20.06 -4.21 -1.19
N ARG A 354 -19.81 -4.26 0.13
CA ARG A 354 -20.67 -3.68 1.17
C ARG A 354 -20.42 -2.16 1.37
N PRO A 355 -21.42 -1.40 1.86
CA PRO A 355 -21.28 0.03 2.09
C PRO A 355 -20.37 0.35 3.29
N ARG A 356 -19.62 1.45 3.17
CA ARG A 356 -18.66 1.96 4.14
C ARG A 356 -19.35 2.42 5.44
N PRO A 357 -18.76 2.18 6.62
CA PRO A 357 -19.33 2.61 7.91
C PRO A 357 -19.60 4.12 8.01
N GLU A 358 -18.78 4.97 7.36
CA GLU A 358 -18.98 6.44 7.37
C GLU A 358 -20.26 6.87 6.63
N PHE A 359 -20.60 6.16 5.55
CA PHE A 359 -21.78 6.43 4.74
C PHE A 359 -23.07 6.06 5.48
N ALA A 360 -23.06 4.93 6.19
CA ALA A 360 -24.20 4.44 6.96
C ALA A 360 -24.61 5.38 8.12
N VAL A 361 -23.70 6.25 8.57
CA VAL A 361 -23.92 7.14 9.72
C VAL A 361 -24.40 8.53 9.32
N ARG A 362 -23.85 9.07 8.23
CA ARG A 362 -24.09 10.44 7.80
C ARG A 362 -25.16 10.57 6.72
N ALA A 363 -25.66 9.45 6.19
CA ALA A 363 -26.79 9.45 5.27
C ALA A 363 -28.06 9.97 5.98
N PRO A 364 -28.75 10.98 5.42
CA PRO A 364 -29.89 11.62 6.06
C PRO A 364 -31.21 10.84 5.93
N SER A 365 -31.24 9.77 5.14
CA SER A 365 -32.44 9.02 4.78
C SER A 365 -32.14 7.53 4.61
N VAL A 366 -33.16 6.68 4.72
CA VAL A 366 -33.10 5.25 4.39
C VAL A 366 -34.06 4.95 3.24
N GLU A 367 -33.65 4.09 2.31
CA GLU A 367 -34.46 3.68 1.16
C GLU A 367 -34.39 2.16 0.97
N LYS A 368 -35.47 1.55 0.49
CA LYS A 368 -35.52 0.11 0.26
C LYS A 368 -34.75 -0.22 -1.01
N ASN A 369 -33.72 -1.04 -0.88
CA ASN A 369 -32.91 -1.46 -2.03
C ASN A 369 -33.78 -2.30 -2.98
N PRO A 370 -33.88 -1.95 -4.29
CA PRO A 370 -34.75 -2.64 -5.24
C PRO A 370 -34.28 -4.07 -5.55
N VAL A 371 -33.02 -4.42 -5.26
CA VAL A 371 -32.42 -5.73 -5.55
C VAL A 371 -32.44 -6.66 -4.34
N THR A 372 -32.17 -6.14 -3.14
CA THR A 372 -32.08 -6.96 -1.90
C THR A 372 -33.32 -6.87 -1.04
N GLY A 373 -34.20 -5.89 -1.26
CA GLY A 373 -35.41 -5.67 -0.46
C GLY A 373 -35.16 -5.13 0.95
N LEU A 374 -33.90 -4.93 1.34
CA LEU A 374 -33.50 -4.43 2.66
C LEU A 374 -33.51 -2.89 2.70
N LEU A 375 -33.82 -2.31 3.85
CA LEU A 375 -33.74 -0.86 4.09
C LEU A 375 -32.26 -0.48 4.28
N GLU A 376 -31.74 0.36 3.38
CA GLU A 376 -30.35 0.80 3.38
C GLU A 376 -30.25 2.33 3.49
N PRO A 377 -29.20 2.87 4.14
CA PRO A 377 -28.94 4.31 4.19
C PRO A 377 -28.76 4.86 2.77
N TYR A 378 -29.54 5.88 2.41
CA TYR A 378 -29.56 6.52 1.10
C TYR A 378 -29.19 7.99 1.20
N PHE A 379 -28.34 8.46 0.28
CA PHE A 379 -27.98 9.87 0.15
C PHE A 379 -28.50 10.42 -1.18
N PRO A 380 -29.27 11.53 -1.17
CA PRO A 380 -29.91 12.05 -2.38
C PRO A 380 -28.88 12.46 -3.43
N THR A 381 -29.02 11.88 -4.62
CA THR A 381 -28.08 12.04 -5.75
C THR A 381 -27.89 13.50 -6.17
N HIS A 382 -28.94 14.32 -6.10
CA HIS A 382 -28.88 15.74 -6.48
C HIS A 382 -27.96 16.56 -5.57
N ARG A 383 -28.00 16.33 -4.24
CA ARG A 383 -27.07 16.98 -3.30
C ARG A 383 -25.64 16.46 -3.48
N ARG A 384 -25.48 15.18 -3.82
CA ARG A 384 -24.16 14.59 -4.10
C ARG A 384 -23.52 15.20 -5.34
N ARG A 385 -24.30 15.42 -6.39
CA ARG A 385 -23.83 16.08 -7.62
C ARG A 385 -23.25 17.47 -7.36
N TYR A 386 -23.88 18.30 -6.53
CA TYR A 386 -23.31 19.60 -6.16
C TYR A 386 -22.02 19.50 -5.33
N ARG A 387 -21.89 18.49 -4.46
CA ARG A 387 -20.65 18.27 -3.71
C ARG A 387 -19.51 17.77 -4.60
N ILE A 388 -19.79 16.85 -5.52
CA ILE A 388 -18.83 16.40 -6.53
C ILE A 388 -18.43 17.56 -7.44
N LEU A 389 -19.38 18.40 -7.87
CA LEU A 389 -19.09 19.59 -8.68
C LEU A 389 -18.19 20.58 -7.93
N ALA A 390 -18.45 20.82 -6.64
CA ALA A 390 -17.57 21.63 -5.80
C ALA A 390 -16.17 21.00 -5.64
N GLY A 391 -16.09 19.67 -5.63
CA GLY A 391 -14.82 18.96 -5.65
C GLY A 391 -14.05 19.09 -6.97
N VAL A 392 -14.74 19.05 -8.11
CA VAL A 392 -14.16 19.33 -9.43
C VAL A 392 -13.71 20.78 -9.51
N LEU A 393 -14.50 21.73 -9.01
CA LEU A 393 -14.12 23.15 -8.96
C LEU A 393 -12.86 23.37 -8.11
N THR A 394 -12.79 22.74 -6.93
CA THR A 394 -11.60 22.78 -6.07
C THR A 394 -10.36 22.23 -6.79
N LEU A 395 -10.49 21.10 -7.50
CA LEU A 395 -9.40 20.55 -8.32
C LEU A 395 -8.97 21.55 -9.40
N SER A 396 -9.91 22.14 -10.13
CA SER A 396 -9.60 23.14 -11.17
C SER A 396 -8.87 24.36 -10.60
N VAL A 397 -9.28 24.88 -9.44
CA VAL A 397 -8.60 25.99 -8.76
C VAL A 397 -7.17 25.61 -8.39
N MET A 398 -6.96 24.39 -7.87
CA MET A 398 -5.63 23.90 -7.52
C MET A 398 -4.73 23.72 -8.75
N ILE A 399 -5.30 23.28 -9.88
CA ILE A 399 -4.57 23.22 -11.16
C ILE A 399 -4.16 24.63 -11.62
N CYS A 400 -5.04 25.63 -11.51
CA CYS A 400 -4.69 27.01 -11.82
C CYS A 400 -3.54 27.53 -10.94
N ILE A 401 -3.54 27.18 -9.65
CA ILE A 401 -2.45 27.52 -8.73
C ILE A 401 -1.12 26.91 -9.20
N VAL A 402 -1.10 25.65 -9.63
CA VAL A 402 0.09 25.00 -10.21
C VAL A 402 0.60 25.78 -11.42
N LEU A 403 -0.28 26.17 -12.34
CA LEU A 403 0.10 26.96 -13.53
C LEU A 403 0.68 28.34 -13.15
N ILE A 404 0.13 29.00 -12.13
CA ILE A 404 0.66 30.27 -11.61
C ILE A 404 2.06 30.08 -11.05
N PHE A 405 2.30 29.02 -10.27
CA PHE A 405 3.64 28.73 -9.74
C PHE A 405 4.64 28.40 -10.86
N ILE A 406 4.22 27.71 -11.92
CA ILE A 406 5.08 27.47 -13.09
C ILE A 406 5.49 28.80 -13.72
N ILE A 407 4.54 29.73 -13.92
CA ILE A 407 4.84 31.07 -14.42
C ILE A 407 5.81 31.80 -13.47
N ALA A 408 5.62 31.68 -12.15
CA ALA A 408 6.51 32.28 -11.17
C ALA A 408 7.94 31.72 -11.25
N VAL A 409 8.11 30.40 -11.44
CA VAL A 409 9.42 29.77 -11.65
C VAL A 409 10.07 30.26 -12.95
N ILE A 410 9.31 30.43 -14.02
CA ILE A 410 9.81 30.98 -15.29
C ILE A 410 10.29 32.42 -15.08
N VAL A 411 9.50 33.25 -14.40
CA VAL A 411 9.90 34.63 -14.07
C VAL A 411 11.17 34.66 -13.21
N TYR A 412 11.28 33.76 -12.22
CA TYR A 412 12.49 33.60 -11.41
C TYR A 412 13.72 33.27 -12.27
N ARG A 413 13.60 32.35 -13.24
CA ARG A 413 14.68 31.98 -14.17
C ARG A 413 15.12 33.17 -15.03
N ILE A 414 14.18 33.97 -15.53
CA ILE A 414 14.49 35.19 -16.28
C ILE A 414 15.27 36.17 -15.39
N ILE A 415 14.79 36.43 -14.17
CA ILE A 415 15.42 37.39 -13.24
C ILE A 415 16.84 36.95 -12.87
N ILE A 416 17.07 35.67 -12.56
CA ILE A 416 18.38 35.19 -12.13
C ILE A 416 19.40 35.14 -13.28
N SER A 417 18.93 35.00 -14.53
CA SER A 417 19.81 35.00 -15.71
C SER A 417 20.48 36.36 -15.95
N ILE A 418 19.81 37.48 -15.64
CA ILE A 418 20.31 38.85 -15.87
C ILE A 418 21.65 39.13 -15.13
N PRO A 419 21.78 38.94 -13.80
CA PRO A 419 23.04 39.13 -13.11
C PRO A 419 24.09 38.08 -13.50
N LEU A 420 23.68 36.85 -13.84
CA LEU A 420 24.59 35.78 -14.26
C LEU A 420 25.28 36.10 -15.59
N PHE A 421 24.56 36.68 -16.56
CA PHE A 421 25.15 37.14 -17.83
C PHE A 421 26.05 38.37 -17.67
N LYS A 422 25.83 39.19 -16.64
CA LYS A 422 26.66 40.36 -16.35
C LYS A 422 28.06 40.00 -15.84
N ASN A 423 28.20 38.81 -15.22
CA ASN A 423 29.47 38.30 -14.74
C ASN A 423 30.26 37.60 -15.85
N LYS A 424 31.49 38.06 -16.15
CA LYS A 424 32.30 37.55 -17.27
C LYS A 424 32.68 36.06 -17.16
N GLU A 425 32.90 35.55 -15.95
CA GLU A 425 33.24 34.13 -15.72
C GLU A 425 32.01 33.22 -15.70
N LEU A 426 30.91 33.68 -15.07
CA LEU A 426 29.67 32.90 -14.90
C LEU A 426 28.75 32.96 -16.12
N GLY A 427 28.91 33.96 -16.98
CA GLY A 427 28.06 34.18 -18.16
C GLY A 427 28.04 32.99 -19.13
N LYS A 428 29.13 32.21 -19.20
CA LYS A 428 29.22 31.00 -20.05
C LYS A 428 28.32 29.86 -19.57
N TYR A 429 28.10 29.75 -18.26
CA TYR A 429 27.27 28.71 -17.63
C TYR A 429 25.93 29.24 -17.12
N ALA A 430 25.61 30.50 -17.42
CA ALA A 430 24.47 31.22 -16.86
C ALA A 430 23.14 30.48 -17.06
N LEU A 431 22.92 29.99 -18.29
CA LEU A 431 21.69 29.29 -18.68
C LEU A 431 21.56 27.94 -17.96
N SER A 432 22.65 27.19 -17.82
CA SER A 432 22.67 25.91 -17.09
C SER A 432 22.40 26.11 -15.60
N TYR A 433 23.03 27.10 -14.98
CA TYR A 433 22.76 27.40 -13.57
C TYR A 433 21.32 27.83 -13.32
N ALA A 434 20.77 28.72 -14.15
CA ALA A 434 19.37 29.16 -14.05
C ALA A 434 18.39 27.99 -14.25
N SER A 435 18.70 27.08 -15.19
CA SER A 435 17.92 25.86 -15.43
C SER A 435 17.91 24.95 -14.19
N ILE A 436 19.10 24.63 -13.65
CA ILE A 436 19.28 23.76 -12.47
C ILE A 436 18.59 24.36 -11.24
N THR A 437 18.85 25.62 -10.91
CA THR A 437 18.25 26.26 -9.72
C THR A 437 16.73 26.36 -9.85
N GLY A 438 16.23 26.70 -11.04
CA GLY A 438 14.78 26.72 -11.27
C GLY A 438 14.15 25.33 -11.26
N ALA A 439 14.87 24.27 -11.69
CA ALA A 439 14.38 22.89 -11.60
C ALA A 439 14.30 22.41 -10.14
N VAL A 440 15.28 22.75 -9.31
CA VAL A 440 15.25 22.46 -7.87
C VAL A 440 14.13 23.22 -7.17
N LEU A 441 13.97 24.52 -7.46
CA LEU A 441 12.86 25.32 -6.92
C LEU A 441 11.51 24.72 -7.29
N ASN A 442 11.34 24.34 -8.56
CA ASN A 442 10.13 23.69 -9.06
C ASN A 442 9.87 22.36 -8.35
N LEU A 443 10.89 21.53 -8.13
CA LEU A 443 10.76 20.28 -7.38
C LEU A 443 10.24 20.53 -5.95
N VAL A 444 10.80 21.51 -5.23
CA VAL A 444 10.35 21.86 -3.88
C VAL A 444 8.89 22.28 -3.87
N ILE A 445 8.46 23.11 -4.83
CA ILE A 445 7.07 23.55 -4.96
C ILE A 445 6.15 22.36 -5.23
N ILE A 446 6.52 21.49 -6.16
CA ILE A 446 5.75 20.29 -6.52
C ILE A 446 5.52 19.42 -5.28
N MET A 447 6.56 19.19 -4.47
CA MET A 447 6.44 18.40 -3.24
C MET A 447 5.49 19.01 -2.21
N ILE A 448 5.57 20.33 -1.99
CA ILE A 448 4.70 21.03 -1.03
C ILE A 448 3.23 20.99 -1.51
N LEU A 449 2.98 21.35 -2.78
CA LEU A 449 1.65 21.36 -3.35
C LEU A 449 1.03 19.97 -3.40
N GLY A 450 1.82 18.94 -3.71
CA GLY A 450 1.42 17.53 -3.68
C GLY A 450 0.84 17.13 -2.32
N ARG A 451 1.59 17.40 -1.24
CA ARG A 451 1.14 17.07 0.13
C ARG A 451 -0.07 17.87 0.57
N LEU A 452 -0.13 19.17 0.25
CA LEU A 452 -1.29 20.01 0.56
C LEU A 452 -2.56 19.50 -0.15
N TYR A 453 -2.42 19.10 -1.43
CA TYR A 453 -3.55 18.58 -2.18
C TYR A 453 -4.00 17.20 -1.69
N GLU A 454 -3.09 16.30 -1.31
CA GLU A 454 -3.46 14.99 -0.76
C GLU A 454 -4.35 15.13 0.50
N ILE A 455 -3.98 16.03 1.40
CA ILE A 455 -4.75 16.34 2.61
C ILE A 455 -6.13 16.92 2.25
N LEU A 456 -6.16 17.84 1.29
CA LEU A 456 -7.40 18.48 0.82
C LEU A 456 -8.32 17.47 0.13
N ALA A 457 -7.77 16.66 -0.78
CA ALA A 457 -8.47 15.61 -1.52
C ALA A 457 -9.08 14.60 -0.55
N ARG A 458 -8.34 14.17 0.48
CA ARG A 458 -8.88 13.26 1.50
C ARG A 458 -10.10 13.86 2.21
N LYS A 459 -10.00 15.12 2.66
CA LYS A 459 -11.12 15.85 3.30
C LYS A 459 -12.30 16.04 2.35
N LEU A 460 -12.03 16.35 1.09
CA LEU A 460 -13.03 16.58 0.06
C LEU A 460 -13.78 15.29 -0.30
N THR A 461 -13.07 14.20 -0.56
CA THR A 461 -13.67 12.90 -0.86
C THR A 461 -14.47 12.36 0.33
N GLN A 462 -14.04 12.66 1.57
CA GLN A 462 -14.83 12.36 2.78
C GLN A 462 -16.13 13.18 2.84
N TRP A 463 -16.11 14.42 2.36
CA TRP A 463 -17.28 15.29 2.30
C TRP A 463 -18.25 14.91 1.16
N GLU A 464 -17.74 14.33 0.08
CA GLU A 464 -18.52 13.80 -1.06
C GLU A 464 -19.36 12.56 -0.71
N MET A 465 -19.06 11.89 0.41
CA MET A 465 -19.87 10.83 1.00
C MET A 465 -20.14 9.64 0.05
N HIS A 466 -19.07 8.97 -0.40
CA HIS A 466 -19.14 7.75 -1.22
C HIS A 466 -19.71 6.55 -0.46
N ARG A 467 -20.39 5.64 -1.17
CA ARG A 467 -21.13 4.54 -0.56
C ARG A 467 -20.21 3.41 -0.13
N THR A 468 -19.26 2.99 -0.97
CA THR A 468 -18.34 1.87 -0.67
C THR A 468 -16.91 2.38 -0.45
N GLN A 469 -16.08 1.58 0.22
CA GLN A 469 -14.66 1.90 0.39
C GLN A 469 -13.94 1.91 -0.98
N THR A 470 -14.29 0.96 -1.85
CA THR A 470 -13.80 0.89 -3.23
C THR A 470 -14.13 2.15 -4.04
N GLU A 471 -15.36 2.65 -3.98
CA GLU A 471 -15.73 3.92 -4.64
C GLU A 471 -14.95 5.11 -4.05
N PHE A 472 -14.87 5.19 -2.72
CA PHE A 472 -14.12 6.25 -2.05
C PHE A 472 -12.65 6.25 -2.50
N ASP A 473 -12.01 5.08 -2.49
CA ASP A 473 -10.62 4.91 -2.89
C ASP A 473 -10.44 5.20 -4.38
N ASN A 474 -11.36 4.80 -5.25
CA ASN A 474 -11.31 5.10 -6.69
C ASN A 474 -11.42 6.60 -6.98
N TYR A 475 -12.40 7.29 -6.39
CA TYR A 475 -12.56 8.74 -6.60
C TYR A 475 -11.42 9.55 -5.97
N PHE A 476 -10.95 9.13 -4.79
CA PHE A 476 -9.74 9.70 -4.17
C PHE A 476 -8.52 9.49 -5.08
N THR A 477 -8.32 8.27 -5.59
CA THR A 477 -7.25 7.90 -6.51
C THR A 477 -7.27 8.77 -7.75
N ILE A 478 -8.41 8.90 -8.43
CA ILE A 478 -8.53 9.69 -9.65
C ILE A 478 -8.21 11.17 -9.39
N LYS A 479 -8.72 11.76 -8.29
CA LYS A 479 -8.45 13.16 -7.96
C LYS A 479 -6.97 13.42 -7.68
N VAL A 480 -6.37 12.60 -6.82
CA VAL A 480 -4.95 12.73 -6.46
C VAL A 480 -4.07 12.46 -7.66
N PHE A 481 -4.35 11.42 -8.43
CA PHE A 481 -3.61 11.10 -9.66
C PHE A 481 -3.66 12.24 -10.68
N LEU A 482 -4.84 12.77 -11.00
CA LEU A 482 -4.98 13.87 -11.97
C LEU A 482 -4.23 15.12 -11.53
N PHE A 483 -4.32 15.48 -10.25
CA PHE A 483 -3.58 16.61 -9.71
C PHE A 483 -2.08 16.37 -9.78
N GLN A 484 -1.60 15.21 -9.33
CA GLN A 484 -0.18 14.88 -9.33
C GLN A 484 0.38 14.80 -10.74
N PHE A 485 -0.36 14.23 -11.68
CA PHE A 485 0.01 14.20 -13.09
C PHE A 485 0.25 15.62 -13.62
N ILE A 486 -0.68 16.54 -13.41
CA ILE A 486 -0.52 17.94 -13.84
C ILE A 486 0.64 18.60 -13.09
N ASN A 487 0.70 18.46 -11.78
CA ASN A 487 1.75 19.06 -10.94
C ASN A 487 3.16 18.64 -11.35
N PHE A 488 3.38 17.35 -11.63
CA PHE A 488 4.67 16.83 -12.07
C PHE A 488 4.97 17.13 -13.56
N TYR A 489 4.03 16.90 -14.46
CA TYR A 489 4.30 16.94 -15.90
C TYR A 489 4.13 18.32 -16.53
N SER A 490 3.34 19.24 -15.96
CA SER A 490 3.10 20.55 -16.60
C SER A 490 4.37 21.37 -16.82
N SER A 491 5.29 21.35 -15.85
CA SER A 491 6.57 22.07 -15.97
C SER A 491 7.46 21.49 -17.09
N ILE A 492 7.40 20.16 -17.30
CA ILE A 492 8.17 19.43 -18.30
C ILE A 492 7.54 19.61 -19.68
N PHE A 493 6.20 19.54 -19.78
CA PHE A 493 5.45 19.82 -21.01
C PHE A 493 5.66 21.25 -21.49
N TYR A 494 5.73 22.23 -20.57
CA TYR A 494 6.07 23.60 -20.94
C TYR A 494 7.43 23.67 -21.64
N VAL A 495 8.47 23.08 -21.06
CA VAL A 495 9.83 23.11 -21.62
C VAL A 495 9.91 22.33 -22.94
N ALA A 496 9.20 21.21 -23.05
CA ALA A 496 9.22 20.37 -24.26
C ALA A 496 8.49 21.01 -25.44
N PHE A 497 7.31 21.60 -25.21
CA PHE A 497 6.39 21.98 -26.30
C PHE A 497 6.18 23.48 -26.46
N PHE A 498 6.27 24.28 -25.39
CA PHE A 498 5.89 25.69 -25.41
C PHE A 498 7.09 26.66 -25.35
N LYS A 499 8.20 26.25 -24.73
CA LYS A 499 9.40 27.07 -24.61
C LYS A 499 10.03 27.36 -25.99
N GLY A 500 10.38 28.62 -26.24
CA GLY A 500 11.03 29.06 -27.49
C GLY A 500 10.15 29.08 -28.75
N LYS A 501 8.87 28.66 -28.69
CA LYS A 501 7.96 28.65 -29.86
C LYS A 501 7.26 29.99 -30.12
N PHE A 502 7.16 30.85 -29.11
CA PHE A 502 6.38 32.11 -29.16
C PHE A 502 7.24 33.38 -29.01
N THR A 503 8.50 33.37 -29.44
CA THR A 503 9.46 34.48 -29.22
C THR A 503 9.31 35.63 -30.22
N GLY A 504 8.65 35.40 -31.36
CA GLY A 504 8.47 36.40 -32.42
C GLY A 504 9.72 36.55 -33.30
N GLN A 505 9.81 37.66 -34.04
CA GLN A 505 10.97 37.96 -34.90
C GLN A 505 11.92 38.95 -34.22
N PRO A 506 13.21 38.99 -34.58
CA PRO A 506 14.19 39.89 -33.96
C PRO A 506 13.83 41.38 -34.01
N SER A 507 13.01 41.80 -34.99
CA SER A 507 12.52 43.17 -35.11
C SER A 507 11.29 43.48 -34.23
N ASN A 508 10.53 42.46 -33.82
CA ASN A 508 9.36 42.62 -32.96
C ASN A 508 9.16 41.36 -32.10
N TYR A 509 9.76 41.38 -30.90
CA TYR A 509 9.62 40.30 -29.93
C TYR A 509 8.23 40.36 -29.28
N TRP A 510 7.61 39.20 -29.11
CA TRP A 510 6.41 39.08 -28.29
C TRP A 510 6.78 39.24 -26.81
N ARG A 511 6.38 40.36 -26.19
CA ARG A 511 6.66 40.65 -24.77
C ARG A 511 5.44 40.36 -23.93
N ILE A 512 5.60 39.53 -22.89
CA ILE A 512 4.55 39.24 -21.91
C ILE A 512 4.89 40.04 -20.64
N PHE A 513 3.98 40.88 -20.16
CA PHE A 513 4.20 41.81 -19.03
C PHE A 513 5.46 42.68 -19.16
N GLY A 514 5.83 43.07 -20.38
CA GLY A 514 7.03 43.90 -20.65
C GLY A 514 8.37 43.14 -20.60
N LEU A 515 8.37 41.86 -20.21
CA LEU A 515 9.54 40.99 -20.18
C LEU A 515 9.69 40.21 -21.50
N ARG A 516 10.94 39.95 -21.91
CA ARG A 516 11.26 39.10 -23.08
C ARG A 516 11.03 37.64 -22.69
N GLN A 517 10.33 36.90 -23.55
CA GLN A 517 10.07 35.47 -23.37
C GLN A 517 11.37 34.65 -23.40
N GLU A 518 11.42 33.55 -22.64
CA GLU A 518 12.58 32.64 -22.65
C GLU A 518 12.82 32.02 -24.04
N GLU A 519 14.07 32.11 -24.48
CA GLU A 519 14.59 31.44 -25.67
C GLU A 519 15.27 30.12 -25.27
N CYS A 520 15.30 29.16 -26.18
CA CYS A 520 16.12 27.97 -26.01
C CYS A 520 17.61 28.33 -26.20
N GLY A 521 18.50 27.62 -25.50
CA GLY A 521 19.93 27.69 -25.77
C GLY A 521 20.31 27.25 -27.20
N GLN A 522 21.57 27.46 -27.58
CA GLN A 522 22.09 27.17 -28.93
C GLN A 522 21.95 25.68 -29.35
N GLY A 523 21.88 24.75 -28.39
CA GLY A 523 21.64 23.32 -28.60
C GLY A 523 20.17 22.88 -28.52
N GLY A 524 19.23 23.82 -28.48
CA GLY A 524 17.81 23.56 -28.28
C GLY A 524 17.41 23.30 -26.82
N CYS A 525 16.11 23.16 -26.57
CA CYS A 525 15.56 22.97 -25.23
C CYS A 525 15.65 21.52 -24.71
N LEU A 526 16.13 20.57 -25.52
CA LEU A 526 16.15 19.14 -25.16
C LEU A 526 17.13 18.82 -24.03
N ILE A 527 18.28 19.52 -23.97
CA ILE A 527 19.24 19.36 -22.87
C ILE A 527 18.66 19.90 -21.56
N GLU A 528 17.98 21.05 -21.60
CA GLU A 528 17.30 21.62 -20.43
C GLU A 528 16.17 20.69 -19.94
N LEU A 529 15.42 20.11 -20.87
CA LEU A 529 14.40 19.11 -20.59
C LEU A 529 15.00 17.87 -19.90
N ALA A 530 16.10 17.34 -20.42
CA ALA A 530 16.79 16.19 -19.85
C ALA A 530 17.34 16.49 -18.44
N GLN A 531 17.90 17.67 -18.22
CA GLN A 531 18.34 18.13 -16.89
C GLN A 531 17.16 18.22 -15.91
N GLN A 532 16.05 18.81 -16.32
CA GLN A 532 14.86 18.93 -15.50
C GLN A 532 14.26 17.56 -15.15
N LEU A 533 14.19 16.65 -16.11
CA LEU A 533 13.77 15.26 -15.89
C LEU A 533 14.69 14.54 -14.91
N ALA A 534 16.01 14.65 -15.08
CA ALA A 534 16.98 14.04 -14.19
C ALA A 534 16.85 14.59 -12.75
N ILE A 535 16.72 15.90 -12.58
CA ILE A 535 16.57 16.54 -11.26
C ILE A 535 15.25 16.13 -10.60
N ILE A 536 14.15 16.10 -11.33
CA ILE A 536 12.85 15.71 -10.77
C ILE A 536 12.85 14.22 -10.41
N MET A 537 13.31 13.35 -11.31
CA MET A 537 13.27 11.90 -11.11
C MET A 537 14.25 11.45 -10.03
N ILE A 538 15.51 11.89 -10.08
CA ILE A 538 16.52 11.51 -9.07
C ILE A 538 16.26 12.25 -7.76
N GLY A 539 15.93 13.54 -7.83
CA GLY A 539 15.74 14.39 -6.65
C GLY A 539 14.50 14.01 -5.84
N LYS A 540 13.34 13.83 -6.49
CA LYS A 540 12.12 13.36 -5.81
C LYS A 540 12.40 12.04 -5.10
N GLN A 541 13.04 11.11 -5.81
CA GLN A 541 13.28 9.79 -5.29
C GLN A 541 14.23 9.78 -4.10
N ALA A 542 15.33 10.52 -4.19
CA ALA A 542 16.24 10.67 -3.06
C ALA A 542 15.52 11.23 -1.83
N ILE A 543 14.65 12.23 -2.00
CA ILE A 543 13.91 12.82 -0.89
C ILE A 543 12.86 11.85 -0.33
N ASN A 544 12.15 11.12 -1.19
CA ASN A 544 11.15 10.13 -0.77
C ASN A 544 11.80 8.99 0.02
N ASN A 545 12.88 8.40 -0.48
CA ASN A 545 13.61 7.32 0.21
C ASN A 545 14.15 7.81 1.57
N ILE A 546 14.62 9.07 1.66
CA ILE A 546 15.02 9.67 2.94
C ILE A 546 13.84 9.84 3.88
N GLN A 547 12.71 10.38 3.39
CA GLN A 547 11.50 10.55 4.19
C GLN A 547 10.99 9.22 4.71
N GLU A 548 11.02 8.17 3.90
CA GLU A 548 10.60 6.84 4.28
C GLU A 548 11.45 6.22 5.40
N ILE A 549 12.75 6.52 5.46
CA ILE A 549 13.60 6.05 6.56
C ILE A 549 13.43 6.93 7.81
N VAL A 550 13.29 8.25 7.63
CA VAL A 550 13.39 9.23 8.73
C VAL A 550 12.05 9.46 9.41
N VAL A 551 10.96 9.63 8.65
CA VAL A 551 9.63 9.93 9.17
C VAL A 551 9.12 8.87 10.17
N PRO A 552 9.13 7.56 9.87
CA PRO A 552 8.63 6.56 10.82
C PRO A 552 9.49 6.45 12.07
N LYS A 553 10.81 6.63 11.96
CA LYS A 553 11.68 6.67 13.16
C LYS A 553 11.35 7.85 14.05
N LEU A 554 11.19 9.04 13.48
CA LEU A 554 10.81 10.24 14.23
C LEU A 554 9.42 10.08 14.88
N GLN A 555 8.45 9.55 14.14
CA GLN A 555 7.11 9.29 14.65
C GLN A 555 7.13 8.27 15.79
N THR A 556 7.93 7.20 15.68
CA THR A 556 8.08 6.18 16.71
C THR A 556 8.74 6.76 17.97
N ILE A 557 9.77 7.59 17.82
CA ILE A 557 10.41 8.29 18.94
C ILE A 557 9.39 9.20 19.63
N TYR A 558 8.64 10.01 18.87
CA TYR A 558 7.61 10.88 19.41
C TYR A 558 6.51 10.10 20.14
N HIS A 559 6.05 8.99 19.56
CA HIS A 559 5.03 8.12 20.15
C HIS A 559 5.53 7.49 21.46
N LYS A 560 6.78 7.01 21.49
CA LYS A 560 7.41 6.47 22.71
C LYS A 560 7.52 7.52 23.82
N LEU A 561 7.90 8.76 23.47
CA LEU A 561 7.96 9.86 24.43
C LEU A 561 6.58 10.21 25.00
N LYS A 562 5.54 10.15 24.17
CA LYS A 562 4.16 10.43 24.59
C LYS A 562 3.58 9.33 25.50
N VAL A 563 3.86 8.07 25.19
CA VAL A 563 3.20 6.91 25.82
C VAL A 563 3.82 6.52 27.17
N SER A 564 4.96 7.06 27.59
CA SER A 564 5.59 6.84 28.93
C SER A 564 5.70 5.39 29.41
N ILE A 565 5.62 4.39 28.52
CA ILE A 565 5.86 2.97 28.85
C ILE A 565 7.37 2.71 28.70
N THR A 566 8.10 2.85 29.81
CA THR A 566 9.57 2.83 29.89
C THR A 566 10.19 1.45 29.69
N LYS A 567 9.46 0.36 29.97
CA LYS A 567 9.84 -1.02 29.60
C LYS A 567 8.60 -1.75 29.08
N SER A 568 8.62 -2.19 27.83
CA SER A 568 7.64 -3.20 27.38
C SER A 568 8.13 -4.56 27.82
N GLN A 569 7.23 -5.30 28.46
CA GLN A 569 7.51 -6.67 28.91
C GLN A 569 6.68 -7.69 28.10
N THR A 570 5.70 -7.20 27.34
CA THR A 570 4.73 -8.04 26.62
C THR A 570 4.59 -7.62 25.15
N ARG A 571 4.24 -8.59 24.31
CA ARG A 571 4.24 -8.46 22.83
C ARG A 571 3.28 -7.40 22.30
N TRP A 572 2.10 -7.30 22.87
CA TRP A 572 1.09 -6.32 22.47
C TRP A 572 1.44 -4.89 22.88
N GLU A 573 2.28 -4.69 23.90
CA GLU A 573 2.82 -3.38 24.28
C GLU A 573 3.87 -2.93 23.28
N ASP A 574 4.69 -3.86 22.77
CA ASP A 574 5.65 -3.58 21.70
C ASP A 574 4.94 -3.17 20.41
N ASP A 575 3.94 -3.95 19.99
CA ASP A 575 3.18 -3.64 18.77
C ASP A 575 2.32 -2.37 18.94
N TYR A 576 1.85 -2.05 20.15
CA TYR A 576 1.18 -0.77 20.41
C TYR A 576 2.09 0.44 20.18
N LYS A 577 3.39 0.30 20.45
CA LYS A 577 4.36 1.39 20.26
C LYS A 577 4.68 1.65 18.78
N ARG A 578 4.33 0.72 17.88
CA ARG A 578 4.58 0.80 16.42
C ARG A 578 3.59 1.75 15.74
N ILE A 579 3.88 2.09 14.49
CA ILE A 579 3.08 3.02 13.70
C ILE A 579 2.01 2.25 12.93
N GLU A 580 0.81 2.82 12.86
CA GLU A 580 -0.27 2.28 12.06
C GLU A 580 0.06 2.35 10.56
N PHE A 581 -0.18 1.25 9.84
CA PHE A 581 0.06 1.18 8.41
C PHE A 581 -0.95 2.07 7.64
N PRO A 582 -0.49 3.10 6.89
CA PRO A 582 -1.38 4.07 6.24
C PRO A 582 -2.06 3.55 4.96
N GLY A 583 -1.67 2.37 4.48
CA GLY A 583 -2.14 1.78 3.21
C GLY A 583 -1.05 1.78 2.12
N LEU A 584 -1.37 1.18 0.96
CA LEU A 584 -0.45 1.03 -0.19
C LEU A 584 -0.66 2.09 -1.29
N PHE A 585 -1.61 3.01 -1.11
CA PHE A 585 -2.03 3.91 -2.18
C PHE A 585 -0.91 4.84 -2.63
N GLU A 586 -0.23 5.50 -1.68
CA GLU A 586 0.88 6.41 -1.99
C GLU A 586 2.04 5.67 -2.68
N GLU A 587 2.27 4.41 -2.29
CA GLU A 587 3.35 3.55 -2.78
C GLU A 587 3.08 3.15 -4.24
N TYR A 588 1.83 2.79 -4.58
CA TYR A 588 1.44 2.61 -5.99
C TYR A 588 1.50 3.91 -6.80
N LEU A 589 1.02 5.02 -6.23
CA LEU A 589 0.99 6.32 -6.90
C LEU A 589 2.41 6.77 -7.28
N GLU A 590 3.38 6.56 -6.40
CA GLU A 590 4.79 6.81 -6.66
C GLU A 590 5.30 6.04 -7.88
N MET A 591 5.04 4.74 -7.92
CA MET A 591 5.52 3.86 -8.99
C MET A 591 4.82 4.16 -10.33
N VAL A 592 3.53 4.50 -10.31
CA VAL A 592 2.79 4.89 -11.53
C VAL A 592 3.32 6.22 -12.09
N LEU A 593 3.62 7.20 -11.24
CA LEU A 593 4.25 8.44 -11.68
C LEU A 593 5.65 8.18 -12.27
N GLN A 594 6.44 7.30 -11.65
CA GLN A 594 7.74 6.88 -12.19
C GLN A 594 7.60 6.24 -13.58
N PHE A 595 6.62 5.34 -13.77
CA PHE A 595 6.36 4.71 -15.05
C PHE A 595 6.00 5.72 -16.15
N GLY A 596 5.24 6.77 -15.82
CA GLY A 596 4.92 7.84 -16.76
C GLY A 596 6.16 8.66 -17.19
N PHE A 597 7.10 8.94 -16.28
CA PHE A 597 8.36 9.62 -16.64
C PHE A 597 9.17 8.81 -17.66
N ILE A 598 9.21 7.49 -17.46
CA ILE A 598 9.95 6.59 -18.36
C ILE A 598 9.26 6.52 -19.71
N THR A 599 7.95 6.27 -19.76
CA THR A 599 7.25 6.04 -21.03
C THR A 599 7.07 7.29 -21.88
N ILE A 600 6.76 8.44 -21.28
CA ILE A 600 6.44 9.67 -22.01
C ILE A 600 7.72 10.39 -22.49
N PHE A 601 8.81 10.32 -21.72
CA PHE A 601 10.01 11.14 -21.96
C PHE A 601 11.30 10.35 -22.23
N VAL A 602 11.25 9.03 -22.43
CA VAL A 602 12.44 8.22 -22.79
C VAL A 602 13.18 8.75 -24.03
N ALA A 603 12.46 9.33 -24.99
CA ALA A 603 13.07 9.93 -26.18
C ALA A 603 13.98 11.12 -25.85
N ALA A 604 13.68 11.88 -24.79
CA ALA A 604 14.51 12.98 -24.32
C ALA A 604 15.63 12.50 -23.39
N PHE A 605 15.39 11.42 -22.63
CA PHE A 605 16.35 10.89 -21.66
C PHE A 605 16.39 9.34 -21.68
N PRO A 606 17.23 8.74 -22.55
CA PRO A 606 17.32 7.28 -22.68
C PRO A 606 17.80 6.55 -21.42
N LEU A 607 18.45 7.25 -20.48
CA LEU A 607 18.90 6.70 -19.20
C LEU A 607 17.79 6.67 -18.13
N ALA A 608 16.58 7.19 -18.42
CA ALA A 608 15.47 7.18 -17.46
C ALA A 608 15.16 5.78 -16.88
N PRO A 609 15.08 4.70 -17.68
CA PRO A 609 14.83 3.36 -17.16
C PRO A 609 15.93 2.88 -16.20
N LEU A 610 17.19 3.32 -16.35
CA LEU A 610 18.29 2.91 -15.47
C LEU A 610 18.12 3.51 -14.07
N PHE A 611 17.82 4.80 -13.97
CA PHE A 611 17.59 5.44 -12.66
C PHE A 611 16.35 4.90 -11.97
N ALA A 612 15.30 4.62 -12.75
CA ALA A 612 14.11 3.91 -12.28
C ALA A 612 14.42 2.51 -11.74
N LEU A 613 15.25 1.74 -12.45
CA LEU A 613 15.68 0.41 -12.00
C LEU A 613 16.45 0.48 -10.68
N LEU A 614 17.42 1.40 -10.58
CA LEU A 614 18.21 1.61 -9.38
C LEU A 614 17.33 2.01 -8.19
N ASN A 615 16.34 2.86 -8.45
CA ASN A 615 15.38 3.23 -7.43
C ASN A 615 14.57 2.03 -6.94
N ASN A 616 13.88 1.34 -7.85
CA ASN A 616 13.02 0.22 -7.48
C ASN A 616 13.80 -0.87 -6.73
N TRP A 617 15.08 -1.06 -7.07
CA TRP A 617 15.94 -1.99 -6.36
C TRP A 617 16.07 -1.63 -4.87
N ILE A 618 16.31 -0.35 -4.57
CA ILE A 618 16.38 0.16 -3.21
C ILE A 618 14.99 0.10 -2.55
N GLU A 619 13.95 0.52 -3.28
CA GLU A 619 12.58 0.62 -2.77
C GLU A 619 12.04 -0.71 -2.26
N ILE A 620 12.20 -1.79 -3.05
CA ILE A 620 11.74 -3.14 -2.66
C ILE A 620 12.23 -3.51 -1.24
N ARG A 621 13.44 -3.08 -0.87
CA ARG A 621 14.02 -3.37 0.45
C ARG A 621 13.61 -2.35 1.51
N LEU A 622 13.44 -1.08 1.16
CA LEU A 622 12.92 -0.06 2.08
C LEU A 622 11.50 -0.39 2.50
N ASP A 623 10.61 -0.68 1.55
CA ASP A 623 9.23 -1.09 1.81
C ASP A 623 9.16 -2.37 2.64
N ALA A 624 9.96 -3.38 2.29
CA ALA A 624 10.03 -4.63 3.04
C ALA A 624 10.47 -4.40 4.49
N HIS A 625 11.48 -3.56 4.70
CA HIS A 625 11.98 -3.23 6.03
C HIS A 625 10.96 -2.44 6.84
N LYS A 626 10.30 -1.45 6.24
CA LYS A 626 9.22 -0.66 6.87
C LYS A 626 8.09 -1.57 7.35
N LEU A 627 7.63 -2.49 6.50
CA LEU A 627 6.55 -3.43 6.84
C LEU A 627 6.93 -4.46 7.92
N VAL A 628 8.16 -4.97 7.89
CA VAL A 628 8.59 -6.01 8.84
C VAL A 628 9.02 -5.42 10.18
N CYS A 629 9.59 -4.21 10.21
CA CYS A 629 10.26 -3.67 11.40
C CYS A 629 9.57 -2.47 12.04
N GLU A 630 8.81 -1.66 11.31
CA GLU A 630 8.32 -0.36 11.80
C GLU A 630 6.80 -0.31 11.96
N THR A 631 6.08 -1.00 11.08
CA THR A 631 4.67 -1.40 11.29
C THR A 631 4.61 -2.69 12.09
#